data_AF-A0AA41UH74-F1
#
_entry.id   AF-A0AA41UH74-F1
#
_cell.length_a   1.000
_cell.length_b   1.000
_cell.length_c   1.000
_cell.angle_alpha   90.00
_cell.angle_beta   90.00
_cell.angle_gamma   90.00
#
_symmetry.space_group_name_H-M   'P 1'
#
loop_
_entity.id
_entity.type
_entity.pdbx_description
1 polymer ?
#
loop_
_entity_poly.entity_id
_entity_poly.type
_entity_poly.pdbx_seq_one_letter_code
_entity_poly.pdbx_strand_id
1 'polypeptide(L)'
;MTTSRYDAKDDQPYGTCQTCGIEIATETMKDEHFASTMKDDAGKTVRRSHSILITNPGRADRVESAVGDLVDTAITDALDELEGLIADEHITREEATAAIARWSEFADEWSRE
;
A
#
# COMPACT_ATOMS: atom_id res chain seq x y z
N MET A 1 -7.80 -25.71 13.32
CA MET A 1 -7.52 -25.00 12.05
C MET A 1 -6.30 -24.15 12.30
N THR A 2 -5.26 -24.29 11.49
CA THR A 2 -4.05 -23.46 11.62
C THR A 2 -4.39 -22.10 11.00
N THR A 3 -4.56 -21.07 11.82
CA THR A 3 -4.75 -19.70 11.34
C THR A 3 -3.49 -19.25 10.61
N SER A 4 -3.65 -18.83 9.35
CA SER A 4 -2.58 -18.25 8.55
C SER A 4 -2.18 -16.89 9.14
N ARG A 5 -0.91 -16.50 8.99
CA ARG A 5 -0.45 -15.16 9.40
C ARG A 5 -1.19 -14.02 8.68
N TYR A 6 -1.79 -14.36 7.54
CA TYR A 6 -2.55 -13.44 6.70
C TYR A 6 -4.04 -13.44 7.02
N ASP A 7 -4.53 -14.30 7.90
CA ASP A 7 -5.94 -14.25 8.30
C ASP A 7 -6.15 -13.07 9.25
N ALA A 8 -7.32 -12.44 9.16
CA ALA A 8 -7.75 -11.49 10.17
C ALA A 8 -7.88 -12.21 11.52
N LYS A 9 -7.62 -11.49 12.60
CA LYS A 9 -7.78 -12.04 13.96
C LYS A 9 -9.26 -11.95 14.34
N ASP A 10 -9.87 -13.09 14.67
CA ASP A 10 -11.31 -13.20 14.93
C ASP A 10 -11.82 -12.26 16.03
N ASP A 11 -11.00 -12.00 17.06
CA ASP A 11 -11.35 -11.16 18.21
C ASP A 11 -10.82 -9.71 18.11
N GLN A 12 -10.43 -9.24 16.92
CA GLN A 12 -9.97 -7.86 16.72
C GLN A 12 -10.83 -7.12 15.71
N PRO A 13 -11.21 -5.86 16.00
CA PRO A 13 -11.96 -5.05 15.04
C PRO A 13 -11.10 -4.74 13.82
N TYR A 14 -11.74 -4.62 12.65
CA TYR A 14 -11.09 -4.18 11.42
C TYR A 14 -10.29 -2.88 11.60
N GLY A 15 -10.83 -1.90 12.33
CA GLY A 15 -10.16 -0.64 12.59
C GLY A 15 -10.90 0.30 13.53
N THR A 16 -10.48 1.56 13.54
CA THR A 16 -11.10 2.62 14.34
C THR A 16 -11.18 3.91 13.54
N CYS A 17 -12.32 4.58 13.59
CA CYS A 17 -12.42 5.93 13.04
C CYS A 17 -11.65 6.91 13.92
N GLN A 18 -10.63 7.57 13.36
CA GLN A 18 -9.84 8.57 14.07
C GLN A 18 -10.59 9.89 14.27
N THR A 19 -11.68 10.12 13.53
CA THR A 19 -12.46 11.35 13.62
C THR A 19 -13.51 11.29 14.73
N CYS A 20 -14.26 10.20 14.84
CA CYS A 20 -15.34 10.07 15.84
C CYS A 20 -15.13 8.95 16.87
N GLY A 21 -14.03 8.18 16.77
CA GLY A 21 -13.64 7.19 17.76
C GLY A 21 -14.42 5.87 17.70
N ILE A 22 -15.31 5.67 16.72
CA ILE A 22 -16.05 4.41 16.63
C ILE A 22 -15.13 3.26 16.24
N GLU A 23 -15.36 2.11 16.86
CA GLU A 23 -14.76 0.87 16.45
C GLU A 23 -15.44 0.37 15.18
N ILE A 24 -14.65 -0.05 14.20
CA ILE A 24 -15.09 -0.59 12.93
C ILE A 24 -14.85 -2.10 12.98
N ALA A 25 -15.91 -2.87 13.16
CA ALA A 25 -15.81 -4.32 13.34
C ALA A 25 -15.42 -5.05 12.05
N THR A 26 -15.95 -4.61 10.91
CA THR A 26 -15.78 -5.28 9.61
C THR A 26 -15.45 -4.28 8.50
N GLU A 27 -14.96 -4.79 7.37
CA GLU A 27 -14.76 -3.99 6.16
C GLU A 27 -16.08 -3.38 5.65
N THR A 28 -17.19 -4.12 5.69
CA THR A 28 -18.50 -3.57 5.32
C THR A 28 -18.89 -2.38 6.19
N MET A 29 -18.64 -2.46 7.50
CA MET A 29 -18.88 -1.34 8.42
C MET A 29 -17.98 -0.13 8.12
N LYS A 30 -16.73 -0.36 7.67
CA LYS A 30 -15.82 0.70 7.20
C LYS A 30 -16.45 1.45 6.03
N ASP A 31 -16.92 0.73 5.01
CA ASP A 31 -17.50 1.32 3.81
C ASP A 31 -18.81 2.07 4.11
N GLU A 32 -19.68 1.48 4.93
CA GLU A 32 -20.92 2.12 5.39
C GLU A 32 -20.65 3.39 6.21
N HIS A 33 -19.70 3.33 7.14
CA HIS A 33 -19.32 4.49 7.94
C HIS A 33 -18.73 5.59 7.06
N PHE A 34 -17.84 5.25 6.14
CA PHE A 34 -17.26 6.22 5.21
C PHE A 34 -18.34 6.86 4.32
N ALA A 35 -19.25 6.06 3.76
CA ALA A 35 -20.36 6.56 2.95
C ALA A 35 -21.30 7.48 3.74
N SER A 36 -21.57 7.16 5.02
CA SER A 36 -22.42 7.99 5.89
C SER A 36 -21.78 9.34 6.24
N THR A 37 -20.45 9.39 6.35
CA THR A 37 -19.71 10.58 6.75
C THR A 37 -19.28 11.45 5.58
N MET A 38 -19.61 11.05 4.35
CA MET A 38 -19.41 11.83 3.14
C MET A 38 -20.48 12.92 2.95
N LYS A 39 -21.53 12.96 3.77
CA LYS A 39 -22.59 13.97 3.73
C LYS A 39 -22.75 14.67 5.08
N ASP A 40 -23.02 15.97 5.07
CA ASP A 40 -23.43 16.72 6.26
C ASP A 40 -24.91 16.50 6.60
N ASP A 41 -25.40 17.09 7.70
CA ASP A 41 -26.80 17.01 8.14
C ASP A 41 -27.81 17.55 7.11
N ALA A 42 -27.34 18.39 6.17
CA ALA A 42 -28.13 18.92 5.06
C ALA A 42 -28.04 18.05 3.79
N GLY A 43 -27.35 16.91 3.85
CA GLY A 43 -27.16 15.96 2.75
C GLY A 43 -26.13 16.41 1.70
N LYS A 44 -25.37 17.47 1.96
CA LYS A 44 -24.35 18.00 1.05
C LYS A 44 -23.03 17.26 1.25
N THR A 45 -22.33 16.96 0.16
CA THR A 45 -21.02 16.32 0.21
C THR A 45 -20.02 17.17 0.97
N VAL A 46 -19.41 16.61 2.02
CA VAL A 46 -18.36 17.28 2.80
C VAL A 46 -17.00 17.16 2.12
N ARG A 47 -16.14 18.17 2.31
CA ARG A 47 -14.81 18.21 1.68
C ARG A 47 -13.82 17.20 2.28
N ARG A 48 -14.04 16.76 3.52
CA ARG A 48 -13.27 15.72 4.19
C ARG A 48 -14.23 14.80 4.93
N SER A 49 -14.24 13.52 4.56
CA SER A 49 -14.90 12.48 5.33
C SER A 49 -14.07 12.10 6.56
N HIS A 50 -14.64 11.24 7.39
CA HIS A 50 -13.93 10.66 8.51
C HIS A 50 -12.72 9.84 8.07
N SER A 51 -11.64 9.89 8.86
CA SER A 51 -10.45 9.06 8.66
C SER A 51 -10.56 7.77 9.46
N ILE A 52 -10.17 6.63 8.87
CA ILE A 52 -10.21 5.31 9.52
C ILE A 52 -8.80 4.73 9.57
N LEU A 53 -8.35 4.36 10.77
CA LEU A 53 -7.13 3.59 10.99
C LEU A 53 -7.48 2.10 10.92
N ILE A 54 -7.00 1.42 9.88
CA ILE A 54 -7.16 -0.02 9.69
C ILE A 54 -6.08 -0.73 10.50
N THR A 55 -6.47 -1.69 11.34
CA THR A 55 -5.54 -2.42 12.24
C THR A 55 -5.64 -3.94 12.13
N ASN A 56 -6.78 -4.46 11.66
CA ASN A 56 -6.99 -5.88 11.40
C ASN A 56 -7.62 -6.08 10.01
N PRO A 57 -6.86 -5.78 8.94
CA PRO A 57 -7.38 -5.92 7.58
C PRO A 57 -7.72 -7.36 7.22
N GLY A 58 -8.53 -7.52 6.17
CA GLY A 58 -8.93 -8.82 5.66
C GLY A 58 -7.76 -9.61 5.05
N ARG A 59 -8.01 -10.87 4.71
CA ARG A 59 -6.99 -11.74 4.15
C ARG A 59 -6.43 -11.23 2.82
N ALA A 60 -7.29 -10.70 1.95
CA ALA A 60 -6.89 -10.17 0.64
C ALA A 60 -5.88 -9.03 0.81
N ASP A 61 -6.25 -7.98 1.54
CA ASP A 61 -5.39 -6.84 1.86
C ASP A 61 -4.04 -7.25 2.46
N ARG A 62 -4.04 -8.17 3.44
CA ARG A 62 -2.81 -8.66 4.08
C ARG A 62 -1.88 -9.40 3.12
N VAL A 63 -2.46 -10.15 2.17
CA VAL A 63 -1.68 -10.82 1.13
C VAL A 63 -1.15 -9.81 0.14
N GLU A 64 -1.98 -8.87 -0.31
CA GLU A 64 -1.59 -7.82 -1.23
C GLU A 64 -0.45 -6.98 -0.66
N SER A 65 -0.55 -6.49 0.58
CA SER A 65 0.54 -5.76 1.23
C SER A 65 1.80 -6.61 1.34
N ALA A 66 1.71 -7.87 1.76
CA ALA A 66 2.88 -8.72 1.91
C ALA A 66 3.55 -9.06 0.56
N VAL A 67 2.79 -9.19 -0.51
CA VAL A 67 3.32 -9.36 -1.87
C VAL A 67 3.91 -8.06 -2.38
N GLY A 68 3.24 -6.92 -2.15
CA GLY A 68 3.75 -5.59 -2.47
C GLY A 68 5.10 -5.32 -1.82
N ASP A 69 5.21 -5.51 -0.51
CA ASP A 69 6.47 -5.33 0.25
C ASP A 69 7.61 -6.17 -0.34
N LEU A 70 7.32 -7.41 -0.77
CA LEU A 70 8.32 -8.29 -1.39
C LEU A 70 8.74 -7.81 -2.77
N VAL A 71 7.80 -7.32 -3.57
CA VAL A 71 8.06 -6.78 -4.91
C VAL A 71 8.87 -5.49 -4.78
N ASP A 72 8.46 -4.57 -3.90
CA ASP A 72 9.15 -3.31 -3.65
C ASP A 72 10.58 -3.55 -3.18
N THR A 73 10.80 -4.48 -2.24
CA THR A 73 12.15 -4.86 -1.80
C THR A 73 12.99 -5.37 -2.96
N ALA A 74 12.44 -6.24 -3.81
CA ALA A 74 13.17 -6.79 -4.94
C ALA A 74 13.52 -5.73 -5.99
N ILE A 75 12.64 -4.73 -6.18
CA ILE A 75 12.91 -3.60 -7.06
C ILE A 75 14.03 -2.72 -6.47
N THR A 76 13.92 -2.32 -5.21
CA THR A 76 14.94 -1.52 -4.53
C THR A 76 16.30 -2.21 -4.54
N ASP A 77 16.38 -3.49 -4.18
CA ASP A 77 17.64 -4.24 -4.17
C ASP A 77 18.32 -4.24 -5.56
N ALA A 78 17.52 -4.38 -6.62
CA ALA A 78 18.03 -4.39 -7.98
C ALA A 78 18.43 -3.00 -8.49
N LEU A 79 17.76 -1.93 -8.05
CA LEU A 79 18.16 -0.54 -8.32
C LEU A 79 19.47 -0.21 -7.59
N ASP A 80 19.60 -0.60 -6.32
CA ASP A 80 20.81 -0.41 -5.51
C ASP A 80 22.01 -1.15 -6.13
N GLU A 81 21.83 -2.38 -6.59
CA GLU A 81 22.89 -3.14 -7.29
C GLU A 81 23.33 -2.42 -8.57
N LEU A 82 22.39 -1.87 -9.32
CA LEU A 82 22.67 -1.15 -10.55
C LEU A 82 23.40 0.18 -10.31
N GLU A 83 23.00 0.94 -9.29
CA GLU A 83 23.73 2.14 -8.86
C GLU A 83 25.14 1.77 -8.39
N GLY A 84 25.32 0.64 -7.73
CA GLY A 84 26.64 0.09 -7.38
C GLY A 84 27.51 -0.13 -8.62
N LEU A 85 26.98 -0.75 -9.67
CA LEU A 85 27.71 -0.96 -10.94
C LEU A 85 28.12 0.36 -11.61
N ILE A 86 27.29 1.40 -11.51
CA ILE A 86 27.61 2.73 -12.04
C ILE A 86 28.68 3.42 -11.18
N ALA A 87 28.56 3.33 -9.86
CA ALA A 87 29.51 3.91 -8.92
C ALA A 87 30.91 3.28 -9.03
N ASP A 88 30.97 1.97 -9.30
CA ASP A 88 32.21 1.23 -9.55
C ASP A 88 32.73 1.38 -11.00
N GLU A 89 32.11 2.25 -11.80
CA GLU A 89 32.47 2.54 -13.20
C GLU A 89 32.44 1.30 -14.13
N HIS A 90 31.65 0.28 -13.78
CA HIS A 90 31.48 -0.92 -14.61
C HIS A 90 30.59 -0.68 -15.83
N ILE A 91 29.61 0.21 -15.70
CA ILE A 91 28.71 0.66 -16.78
C ILE A 91 28.40 2.15 -16.58
N THR A 92 27.97 2.85 -17.64
CA THR A 92 27.47 4.22 -17.49
C THR A 92 25.97 4.26 -17.17
N ARG A 93 25.50 5.39 -16.62
CA ARG A 93 24.07 5.64 -16.39
C ARG A 93 23.28 5.59 -17.70
N GLU A 94 23.84 6.05 -18.80
CA GLU A 94 23.20 5.97 -20.13
C GLU A 94 23.06 4.53 -20.59
N GLU A 95 24.09 3.69 -20.42
CA GLU A 95 24.05 2.27 -20.74
C GLU A 95 23.00 1.54 -19.89
N ALA A 96 22.97 1.81 -18.59
CA ALA A 96 21.97 1.29 -17.66
C ALA A 96 20.55 1.70 -18.07
N THR A 97 20.31 2.99 -18.31
CA THR A 97 19.00 3.54 -18.70
C THR A 97 18.53 2.95 -20.04
N ALA A 98 19.41 2.85 -21.03
CA ALA A 98 19.10 2.26 -22.31
C ALA A 98 18.76 0.76 -22.19
N ALA A 99 19.47 0.03 -21.32
CA ALA A 99 19.22 -1.39 -21.08
C ALA A 99 17.90 -1.64 -20.33
N ILE A 100 17.57 -0.78 -19.35
CA ILE A 100 16.35 -0.91 -18.53
C ILE A 100 15.09 -0.57 -19.32
N ALA A 101 15.17 0.30 -20.33
CA ALA A 101 14.03 0.77 -21.11
C ALA A 101 13.14 -0.34 -21.72
N ARG A 102 13.64 -1.58 -21.80
CA ARG A 102 12.85 -2.75 -22.23
C ARG A 102 11.86 -3.28 -21.19
N TRP A 103 11.99 -2.88 -19.92
CA TRP A 103 11.11 -3.25 -18.81
C TRP A 103 10.47 -1.99 -18.23
N SER A 104 9.29 -1.64 -18.73
CA SER A 104 8.63 -0.37 -18.41
C SER A 104 8.42 -0.15 -16.91
N GLU A 105 8.03 -1.19 -16.17
CA GLU A 105 7.80 -1.08 -14.71
C GLU A 105 9.07 -0.73 -13.94
N PHE A 106 10.21 -1.24 -14.39
CA PHE A 106 11.51 -0.96 -13.78
C PHE A 106 12.08 0.38 -14.25
N ALA A 107 11.83 0.75 -15.51
CA ALA A 107 12.22 2.03 -16.08
C ALA A 107 11.50 3.21 -15.42
N ASP A 108 10.22 3.04 -15.09
CA ASP A 108 9.42 4.03 -14.38
C ASP A 108 9.98 4.29 -12.98
N GLU A 109 10.41 3.23 -12.27
CA GLU A 109 10.99 3.39 -10.93
C GLU A 109 12.42 3.95 -10.98
N TRP A 110 13.25 3.48 -11.92
CA TRP A 110 14.59 4.03 -12.18
C TRP A 110 14.59 5.54 -12.51
N SER A 111 13.52 6.04 -13.13
CA SER A 111 13.40 7.45 -13.52
C SER A 111 12.90 8.36 -12.39
N ARG A 112 12.50 7.80 -11.23
CA ARG A 112 11.97 8.56 -10.08
C ARG A 112 13.04 8.97 -9.08
N GLU A 113 14.21 8.32 -9.09
CA GLU A 113 15.38 8.70 -8.31
C GLU A 113 16.13 9.90 -8.91
#